data_AF-A0A151S422-F1
#
_entry.id   AF-A0A151S422-F1
#
_cell.length_a   1.000
_cell.length_b   1.000
_cell.length_c   1.000
_cell.angle_alpha   90.00
_cell.angle_beta   90.00
_cell.angle_gamma   90.00
#
_symmetry.space_group_name_H-M   'P 1'
#
loop_
_entity.id
_entity.type
_entity.pdbx_description
1 polymer ?
#
loop_
_entity_poly.entity_id
_entity_poly.type
_entity_poly.pdbx_seq_one_letter_code
_entity_poly.pdbx_strand_id
1 'polypeptide(L)'
;MSLIPDSIDKSKMVERQPFETFTSEFLNSLRTSSLPKYRIKLKVGTPIMLLRNLNKIERLCNETRLVVTRLANHVIEVRVMA
;
A
#
# COMPACT_ATOMS: atom_id res chain seq x y z
N MET A 1 -4.26 30.85 -45.34
CA MET A 1 -3.32 29.76 -45.03
C MET A 1 -2.90 29.98 -43.58
N SER A 2 -3.71 29.45 -42.66
CA SER A 2 -3.41 28.23 -41.91
C SER A 2 -2.40 28.49 -40.79
N LEU A 3 -2.60 28.12 -39.54
CA LEU A 3 -3.66 27.46 -38.78
C LEU A 3 -3.29 27.75 -37.30
N ILE A 4 -4.28 27.92 -36.43
CA ILE A 4 -4.10 27.74 -34.98
C ILE A 4 -3.74 26.26 -34.76
N PRO A 5 -2.72 25.91 -33.96
CA PRO A 5 -2.68 24.63 -33.31
C PRO A 5 -3.11 24.81 -31.86
N ASP A 6 -4.24 24.19 -31.55
CA ASP A 6 -4.92 24.21 -30.27
C ASP A 6 -4.00 23.80 -29.11
N SER A 7 -4.22 24.48 -27.98
CA SER A 7 -3.68 24.12 -26.68
C SER A 7 -4.08 22.68 -26.36
N ILE A 8 -3.10 21.78 -26.41
CA ILE A 8 -3.26 20.39 -25.96
C ILE A 8 -3.57 20.43 -24.47
N ASP A 9 -4.80 20.05 -24.15
CA ASP A 9 -5.25 19.65 -22.83
C ASP A 9 -4.19 18.73 -22.22
N LYS A 10 -3.48 19.24 -21.19
CA LYS A 10 -2.76 18.37 -20.27
C LYS A 10 -3.83 17.66 -19.44
N SER A 11 -4.50 16.67 -20.06
CA SER A 11 -5.11 15.60 -19.29
C SER A 11 -4.05 15.18 -18.30
N LYS A 12 -4.37 15.27 -17.01
CA LYS A 12 -3.44 14.86 -15.98
C LYS A 12 -3.18 13.39 -16.22
N MET A 13 -2.08 13.08 -16.92
CA MET A 13 -1.44 11.79 -16.78
C MET A 13 -1.22 11.70 -15.29
N VAL A 14 -2.04 10.87 -14.65
CA VAL A 14 -1.74 10.33 -13.34
C VAL A 14 -0.34 9.76 -13.54
N GLU A 15 0.66 10.52 -13.12
CA GLU A 15 2.00 10.01 -12.91
C GLU A 15 1.76 8.81 -12.01
N ARG A 16 1.77 7.62 -12.63
CA ARG A 16 1.91 6.39 -11.88
C ARG A 16 3.25 6.57 -11.21
N GLN A 17 3.22 7.06 -9.98
CA GLN A 17 4.36 7.02 -9.08
C GLN A 17 4.90 5.61 -9.24
N PRO A 18 6.12 5.42 -9.75
CA PRO A 18 6.72 4.11 -9.79
C PRO A 18 6.69 3.66 -8.34
N PHE A 19 5.83 2.70 -8.03
CA PHE A 19 5.95 1.97 -6.79
C PHE A 19 7.35 1.38 -6.88
N GLU A 20 8.32 2.02 -6.22
CA GLU A 20 9.68 1.54 -6.15
C GLU A 20 9.57 0.07 -5.77
N THR A 21 9.89 -0.80 -6.72
CA THR A 21 9.77 -2.23 -6.54
C THR A 21 10.71 -2.57 -5.40
N PHE A 22 10.17 -2.75 -4.20
CA PHE A 22 10.95 -3.09 -3.02
C PHE A 22 11.83 -4.29 -3.36
N THR A 23 13.15 -4.14 -3.22
CA THR A 23 14.09 -5.22 -3.55
C THR A 23 13.92 -6.37 -2.57
N SER A 24 14.24 -7.58 -3.01
CA SER A 24 14.23 -8.75 -2.13
C SER A 24 15.15 -8.57 -0.93
N GLU A 25 16.27 -7.86 -1.07
CA GLU A 25 17.20 -7.55 0.01
C GLU A 25 16.55 -6.65 1.06
N PHE A 26 15.82 -5.62 0.62
CA PHE A 26 15.06 -4.75 1.53
C PHE A 26 13.98 -5.55 2.26
N LEU A 27 13.21 -6.35 1.54
CA LEU A 27 12.17 -7.20 2.15
C LEU A 27 12.75 -8.24 3.13
N ASN A 28 13.89 -8.84 2.80
CA ASN A 28 14.58 -9.80 3.66
C ASN A 28 15.22 -9.16 4.90
N SER A 29 15.57 -7.86 4.82
CA SER A 29 16.05 -7.10 5.97
C SER A 29 14.96 -6.83 7.01
N LEU A 30 13.68 -6.91 6.62
CA LEU A 30 12.53 -6.84 7.52
C LEU A 30 12.47 -8.12 8.36
N ARG A 31 13.31 -8.23 9.39
CA ARG A 31 13.36 -9.38 10.30
C ARG A 31 11.97 -9.67 10.89
N THR A 32 11.34 -10.78 10.54
CA THR A 32 9.98 -11.15 11.00
C THR A 32 9.96 -11.95 12.31
N SER A 33 11.01 -11.89 13.14
CA SER A 33 11.11 -12.69 14.39
C SER A 33 9.97 -12.46 15.40
N SER A 34 9.19 -11.40 15.22
CA SER A 34 8.00 -11.09 16.04
C SER A 34 6.67 -11.50 15.40
N LEU A 35 6.67 -11.99 14.15
CA LEU A 35 5.46 -12.51 13.55
C LEU A 35 5.24 -13.92 14.07
N PRO A 36 4.01 -14.24 14.47
CA PRO A 36 3.73 -15.55 14.99
C PRO A 36 4.05 -16.65 13.97
N LYS A 37 4.56 -17.79 14.46
CA LYS A 37 4.87 -18.98 13.63
C LYS A 37 3.67 -19.53 12.85
N TYR A 38 2.45 -19.07 13.14
CA TYR A 38 1.23 -19.53 12.50
C TYR A 38 0.93 -18.79 11.20
N ARG A 39 0.44 -19.55 10.20
CA ARG A 39 -0.03 -18.99 8.92
C ARG A 39 -1.25 -18.11 9.15
N ILE A 40 -1.15 -16.84 8.77
CA ILE A 40 -2.28 -15.91 8.80
C ILE A 40 -3.11 -16.13 7.53
N LYS A 41 -4.40 -16.42 7.69
CA LYS A 41 -5.37 -16.46 6.60
C LYS A 41 -6.25 -15.22 6.69
N LEU A 42 -6.36 -14.49 5.57
CA LEU A 42 -7.15 -13.26 5.50
C LEU A 42 -8.31 -13.42 4.53
N LYS A 43 -9.37 -12.64 4.76
CA LYS A 43 -10.50 -12.48 3.85
C LYS A 43 -10.81 -10.99 3.71
N VAL A 44 -11.37 -10.58 2.57
CA VAL A 44 -11.93 -9.24 2.39
C VAL A 44 -13.03 -8.99 3.43
N GLY A 45 -13.02 -7.80 4.03
CA GLY A 45 -13.93 -7.39 5.11
C GLY A 45 -13.45 -7.75 6.51
N THR A 46 -12.36 -8.52 6.67
CA THR A 46 -11.83 -8.87 7.98
C THR A 46 -11.08 -7.70 8.61
N PRO A 47 -11.36 -7.33 9.87
CA PRO A 47 -10.56 -6.36 10.60
C PRO A 47 -9.19 -6.97 10.99
N ILE A 48 -8.14 -6.19 10.85
CA ILE A 48 -6.76 -6.54 11.20
C ILE A 48 -6.10 -5.39 11.96
N MET A 49 -4.93 -5.66 12.55
CA MET A 49 -4.17 -4.68 13.32
C MET A 49 -2.71 -4.70 12.89
N LEU A 50 -2.10 -3.51 12.81
CA LEU A 50 -0.65 -3.41 12.58
C LEU A 50 0.12 -3.88 13.81
N LEU A 51 1.06 -4.80 13.60
CA LEU A 51 1.99 -5.28 14.63
C LEU A 51 3.32 -4.52 14.61
N ARG A 52 3.55 -3.72 13.55
CA ARG A 52 4.75 -2.91 13.36
C ARG A 52 4.39 -1.55 12.80
N ASN A 53 5.12 -0.54 13.21
CA ASN A 53 5.01 0.81 12.67
C ASN A 53 5.45 0.81 11.20
N LEU A 54 4.58 1.28 10.30
CA LEU A 54 4.86 1.47 8.87
C LEU A 54 5.18 2.92 8.57
N ASN A 55 4.34 3.83 9.05
CA ASN A 55 4.51 5.27 8.88
C ASN A 55 3.99 6.01 10.12
N LYS A 56 4.91 6.53 10.93
CA LYS A 56 4.56 7.25 12.16
C LYS A 56 3.87 8.60 11.87
N ILE A 57 4.25 9.27 10.79
CA ILE A 57 3.71 10.59 10.42
C ILE A 57 2.24 10.44 10.05
N GLU A 58 1.90 9.40 9.30
CA GLU A 58 0.52 9.09 8.89
C GLU A 58 -0.27 8.25 9.91
N ARG A 59 0.27 8.06 11.13
CA ARG A 59 -0.38 7.26 12.20
C ARG A 59 -0.64 5.79 11.83
N LEU A 60 0.14 5.24 10.91
CA LEU A 60 0.17 3.81 10.59
C LEU A 60 1.16 3.12 11.54
N CYS A 61 0.76 3.08 12.80
CA CYS A 61 1.54 2.58 13.93
C CYS A 61 1.06 1.20 14.35
N ASN A 62 1.74 0.59 15.31
CA ASN A 62 1.16 -0.51 16.08
C ASN A 62 -0.23 -0.12 16.59
N GLU A 63 -1.12 -1.11 16.69
CA GLU A 63 -2.49 -0.96 17.19
C GLU A 63 -3.46 -0.24 16.24
N THR A 64 -2.98 0.36 15.14
CA THR A 64 -3.86 0.90 14.10
C THR A 64 -4.74 -0.22 13.54
N ARG A 65 -6.05 -0.04 13.68
CA ARG A 65 -7.08 -0.97 13.19
C ARG A 65 -7.40 -0.67 11.73
N LEU A 66 -7.43 -1.73 10.93
CA LEU A 66 -7.61 -1.67 9.49
C LEU A 66 -8.66 -2.70 9.08
N VAL A 67 -9.33 -2.47 7.96
CA VAL A 67 -10.19 -3.48 7.31
C VAL A 67 -9.62 -3.82 5.94
N VAL A 68 -9.54 -5.12 5.64
CA VAL A 68 -9.08 -5.60 4.33
C VAL A 68 -10.13 -5.27 3.26
N THR A 69 -9.73 -4.54 2.21
CA THR A 69 -10.61 -4.21 1.07
C THR A 69 -10.33 -5.07 -0.15
N ARG A 70 -9.07 -5.50 -0.35
CA ARG A 70 -8.65 -6.37 -1.47
C ARG A 70 -7.43 -7.22 -1.10
N LEU A 71 -7.33 -8.41 -1.68
CA LEU A 71 -6.18 -9.30 -1.58
C LEU A 71 -5.64 -9.64 -2.98
N ALA A 72 -4.34 -9.50 -3.16
CA ALA A 72 -3.58 -9.96 -4.33
C ALA A 72 -2.34 -10.73 -3.88
N ASN A 73 -1.59 -11.34 -4.81
CA ASN A 73 -0.48 -12.26 -4.50
C ASN A 73 0.54 -11.70 -3.49
N HIS A 74 0.83 -10.39 -3.56
CA HIS A 74 1.82 -9.72 -2.71
C HIS A 74 1.33 -8.38 -2.16
N VAL A 75 0.02 -8.10 -2.27
CA VAL A 75 -0.55 -6.82 -1.85
C VAL A 75 -1.82 -7.08 -1.06
N ILE A 76 -1.89 -6.46 0.12
CA ILE A 76 -3.09 -6.39 0.95
C ILE A 76 -3.54 -4.94 0.90
N GLU A 77 -4.67 -4.67 0.25
CA GLU A 77 -5.28 -3.35 0.28
C GLU A 77 -6.15 -3.24 1.54
N VAL A 78 -6.03 -2.10 2.22
CA VAL A 78 -6.65 -1.87 3.52
C VAL A 78 -7.21 -0.46 3.60
N ARG A 79 -8.22 -0.28 4.45
CA ARG A 79 -8.73 1.03 4.85
C ARG A 79 -8.58 1.19 6.37
N VAL A 80 -8.11 2.37 6.80
CA VAL A 80 -8.09 2.73 8.22
C VAL A 80 -9.51 2.77 8.75
N MET A 81 -9.73 2.06 9.85
CA MET A 81 -11.00 2.14 10.58
C MET A 81 -10.96 3.42 11.40
N ALA A 82 -11.90 4.34 11.11
CA ALA A 82 -12.11 5.54 11.91
C ALA A 82 -12.66 5.18 13.29
#